data_AF-A0A939ZUX3-F1
#
_entry.id   AF-A0A939ZUX3-F1
#
_cell.length_a   1.000
_cell.length_b   1.000
_cell.length_c   1.000
_cell.angle_alpha   90.00
_cell.angle_beta   90.00
_cell.angle_gamma   90.00
#
_symmetry.space_group_name_H-M   'P 1'
#
loop_
_entity.id
_entity.type
_entity.pdbx_description
1 polymer ?
#
loop_
_entity_poly.entity_id
_entity_poly.type
_entity_poly.pdbx_seq_one_letter_code
_entity_poly.pdbx_strand_id
1 'polypeptide(L)'
;MIVQIKAYDRSKIAVSFPQGFSEPVLNAVRKIPGRSWNSKQKLWLLPDNQNSADLLLSNLHQTGLFNAEVPQKQSEQKPLFSQRSQSDDLQKLKELLAARHYSPRTVESYERWTKEFLRLYGACGERLGQKHVNEFLTGLAVKKNASASTQNQALAALLFYF
;
A
#
# COMPACT_ATOMS: atom_id res chain seq x y z
N MET A 1 24.09 5.13 20.68
CA MET A 1 23.42 3.82 20.82
C MET A 1 22.87 3.44 19.46
N ILE A 2 23.24 2.27 18.93
CA ILE A 2 22.84 1.84 17.58
C ILE A 2 21.94 0.61 17.71
N VAL A 3 20.78 0.66 17.07
CA VAL A 3 19.85 -0.47 16.97
C VAL A 3 20.06 -1.11 15.61
N GLN A 4 20.39 -2.39 15.60
CA GLN A 4 20.55 -3.15 14.36
C GLN A 4 19.33 -4.03 14.15
N ILE A 5 18.65 -3.84 13.02
CA ILE A 5 17.52 -4.64 12.58
C ILE A 5 17.98 -5.44 11.36
N LYS A 6 17.86 -6.76 11.41
CA LYS A 6 18.23 -7.68 10.32
C LYS A 6 17.10 -8.66 10.07
N ALA A 7 16.90 -9.06 8.81
CA ALA A 7 16.04 -10.21 8.52
C ALA A 7 16.69 -11.48 9.11
N TYR A 8 15.92 -12.29 9.83
CA TYR A 8 16.40 -13.55 10.42
C TYR A 8 15.95 -14.76 9.61
N ASP A 9 14.68 -14.78 9.21
CA ASP A 9 14.05 -15.83 8.40
C ASP A 9 12.84 -15.25 7.65
N ARG A 10 12.18 -16.02 6.78
CA ARG A 10 10.98 -15.62 6.00
C ARG A 10 9.79 -15.14 6.85
N SER A 11 9.84 -15.33 8.16
CA SER A 11 8.78 -14.97 9.10
C SER A 11 9.27 -14.23 10.34
N LYS A 12 10.56 -13.88 10.43
CA LYS A 12 11.15 -13.28 11.64
C LYS A 12 12.19 -12.21 11.34
N ILE A 13 12.11 -11.12 12.11
CA ILE A 13 13.08 -10.02 12.15
C ILE A 13 13.92 -10.16 13.42
N ALA A 14 15.24 -10.06 13.31
CA ALA A 14 16.16 -10.02 14.44
C ALA A 14 16.56 -8.57 14.76
N VAL A 15 16.52 -8.21 16.04
CA VAL A 15 16.93 -6.91 16.55
C VAL A 15 18.02 -7.09 17.61
N SER A 16 19.19 -6.48 17.40
CA SER A 16 20.30 -6.44 18.37
C SER A 16 20.67 -5.02 18.78
N PHE A 17 21.29 -4.96 19.96
CA PHE A 17 21.85 -3.76 20.55
C PHE A 17 23.35 -3.97 20.83
N PRO A 18 24.22 -3.92 19.79
CA PRO A 18 25.65 -4.24 19.94
C PRO A 18 26.41 -3.25 20.84
N GLN A 19 25.92 -2.02 21.01
CA GLN A 19 26.53 -0.97 21.83
C GLN A 19 25.76 -0.70 23.15
N GLY A 20 24.97 -1.68 23.63
CA GLY A 20 24.09 -1.53 24.80
C GLY A 20 22.71 -0.97 24.47
N PHE A 21 21.78 -1.04 25.43
CA PHE A 21 20.39 -0.60 25.30
C PHE A 21 20.00 0.36 26.42
N SER A 22 19.00 1.21 26.17
CA SER A 22 18.37 2.07 27.17
C SER A 22 17.00 1.50 27.57
N GLU A 23 16.54 1.80 28.79
CA GLU A 23 15.22 1.40 29.30
C GLU A 23 14.07 1.68 28.30
N PRO A 24 14.00 2.85 27.62
CA PRO A 24 12.94 3.14 26.66
C PRO A 24 12.96 2.23 25.43
N VAL A 25 14.16 1.91 24.92
CA VAL A 25 14.33 1.05 23.74
C VAL A 25 14.02 -0.40 24.08
N LEU A 26 14.40 -0.85 25.28
CA LEU A 26 14.04 -2.17 25.76
C LEU A 26 12.50 -2.30 25.92
N ASN A 27 11.85 -1.27 26.44
CA ASN A 27 10.39 -1.22 26.57
C ASN A 27 9.68 -1.21 25.22
N ALA A 28 10.24 -0.54 24.21
CA ALA A 28 9.73 -0.57 22.84
C ALA A 28 9.70 -1.99 22.26
N VAL A 29 10.78 -2.77 22.44
CA VAL A 29 10.83 -4.17 21.99
C VAL A 29 9.91 -5.05 22.83
N ARG A 30 9.83 -4.81 24.15
CA ARG A 30 8.94 -5.57 25.05
C ARG A 30 7.46 -5.38 24.77
N LYS A 31 7.04 -4.29 24.13
CA LYS A 31 5.63 -4.06 23.78
C LYS A 31 5.15 -4.88 22.57
N ILE A 32 6.04 -5.56 21.86
CA ILE A 32 5.70 -6.25 20.61
C ILE A 32 5.17 -7.66 20.89
N PRO A 33 3.98 -8.03 20.38
CA PRO A 33 3.41 -9.37 20.54
C PRO A 33 4.21 -10.41 19.74
N GLY A 34 4.41 -11.60 20.31
CA GLY A 34 5.12 -12.70 19.64
C GLY A 34 6.64 -12.60 19.61
N ARG A 35 7.22 -11.65 20.35
CA ARG A 35 8.68 -11.52 20.51
C ARG A 35 9.28 -12.71 21.28
N SER A 36 10.46 -13.14 20.88
CA SER A 36 11.25 -14.16 21.59
C SER A 36 12.69 -13.70 21.74
N TRP A 37 13.29 -13.93 22.91
CA TRP A 37 14.69 -13.61 23.14
C TRP A 37 15.57 -14.80 22.76
N ASN A 38 16.59 -14.56 21.93
CA ASN A 38 17.61 -15.55 21.61
C ASN A 38 18.90 -15.26 22.39
N SER A 39 19.12 -16.04 23.45
CA SER A 39 20.25 -15.89 24.36
C SER A 39 21.62 -16.18 23.73
N LYS A 40 21.70 -17.09 22.74
CA LYS A 40 22.95 -17.47 22.07
C LYS A 40 23.52 -16.35 21.21
N GLN A 41 22.64 -15.60 20.53
CA GLN A 41 23.05 -14.55 19.60
C GLN A 41 22.84 -13.13 20.16
N LYS A 42 22.28 -13.01 21.37
CA LYS A 42 21.90 -11.74 22.01
C LYS A 42 20.98 -10.89 21.11
N LEU A 43 20.00 -11.55 20.48
CA LEU A 43 19.05 -10.96 19.53
C LEU A 43 17.60 -11.13 20.02
N TRP A 44 16.78 -10.11 19.81
CA TRP A 44 15.33 -10.21 19.89
C TRP A 44 14.77 -10.65 18.55
N LEU A 45 14.01 -11.73 18.53
CA LEU A 45 13.29 -12.22 17.36
C LEU A 45 11.86 -11.73 17.41
N LEU A 46 11.44 -11.04 16.37
CA LEU A 46 10.13 -10.44 16.21
C LEU A 46 9.42 -11.10 15.03
N PRO A 47 8.11 -11.32 15.06
CA PRO A 47 7.38 -11.80 13.91
C PRO A 47 7.53 -10.79 12.75
N ASP A 48 7.89 -11.28 11.56
CA ASP A 48 7.94 -10.49 10.33
C ASP A 48 6.52 -10.29 9.81
N ASN A 49 5.78 -9.44 10.52
CA ASN A 49 4.47 -8.98 10.10
C ASN A 49 4.45 -7.45 10.13
N GLN A 50 3.68 -6.87 9.21
CA GLN A 50 3.63 -5.42 9.02
C GLN A 50 3.25 -4.69 10.31
N ASN A 51 2.36 -5.28 11.11
CA ASN A 51 1.93 -4.74 12.41
C ASN A 51 3.09 -4.68 13.44
N SER A 52 3.95 -5.69 13.50
CA SER A 52 5.12 -5.72 14.40
C SER A 52 6.15 -4.69 13.99
N ALA A 53 6.34 -4.50 12.68
CA ALA A 53 7.23 -3.47 12.15
C ALA A 53 6.70 -2.07 12.46
N ASP A 54 5.41 -1.81 12.23
CA ASP A 54 4.76 -0.53 12.50
C ASP A 54 4.77 -0.19 14.01
N LEU A 55 4.52 -1.19 14.87
CA LEU A 55 4.61 -1.04 16.33
C LEU A 55 6.05 -0.82 16.81
N LEU A 56 7.03 -1.48 16.21
CA LEU A 56 8.44 -1.26 16.54
C LEU A 56 8.86 0.16 16.17
N LEU A 57 8.53 0.62 14.95
CA LEU A 57 8.87 1.96 14.47
C LEU A 57 8.20 3.05 15.31
N SER A 58 6.90 2.91 15.60
CA SER A 58 6.17 3.87 16.43
C SER A 58 6.71 3.94 17.86
N ASN A 59 7.01 2.80 18.48
CA ASN A 59 7.57 2.77 19.83
C ASN A 59 8.99 3.36 19.86
N LEU A 60 9.83 3.07 18.87
CA LEU A 60 11.19 3.63 18.78
C LEU A 60 11.15 5.15 18.55
N HIS A 61 10.23 5.65 17.72
CA HIS A 61 10.03 7.08 17.52
C HIS A 61 9.60 7.79 18.81
N GLN A 62 8.74 7.17 19.62
CA GLN A 62 8.33 7.71 20.92
C GLN A 62 9.47 7.78 21.95
N THR A 63 10.56 7.02 21.79
CA THR A 63 11.69 7.08 22.73
C THR A 63 12.50 8.38 22.64
N GLY A 64 12.34 9.17 21.57
CA GLY A 64 13.13 10.39 21.34
C GLY A 64 14.62 10.15 21.06
N LEU A 65 15.05 8.88 21.01
CA LEU A 65 16.43 8.45 20.76
C LEU A 65 16.73 8.19 19.28
N PHE A 66 15.70 8.26 18.43
CA PHE A 66 15.77 8.15 16.98
C PHE A 66 15.12 9.37 16.38
N ASN A 67 15.91 10.25 15.78
CA ASN A 67 15.42 11.27 14.87
C ASN A 67 15.69 10.72 13.47
N ALA A 68 14.74 10.00 12.90
CA ALA A 68 14.75 9.86 11.46
C ALA A 68 14.36 11.23 10.92
N GLU A 69 15.27 11.93 10.24
CA GLU A 69 14.85 12.90 9.22
C GLU A 69 14.13 12.08 8.13
N VAL A 70 12.90 11.67 8.44
CA VAL A 70 11.91 11.42 7.41
C VAL A 70 11.77 12.79 6.77
N PRO A 71 12.13 12.98 5.48
CA PRO A 71 11.77 14.21 4.79
C PRO A 71 10.31 14.43 5.11
N GLN A 72 9.95 15.60 5.64
CA GLN A 72 8.58 15.92 6.04
C GLN A 72 7.65 15.83 4.83
N LYS A 73 7.26 14.62 4.46
CA LYS A 73 5.99 14.33 3.82
C LYS A 73 4.99 14.52 4.94
N GLN A 74 4.35 15.69 4.88
CA GLN A 74 3.09 16.00 5.54
C GLN A 74 2.30 14.71 5.77
N SER A 75 2.26 14.25 7.02
CA SER A 75 1.27 13.32 7.55
C SER A 75 0.72 12.32 6.52
N GLU A 76 1.53 11.37 6.06
CA GLU A 76 0.98 10.12 5.54
C GLU A 76 0.48 9.30 6.75
N GLN A 77 -0.58 9.79 7.40
CA GLN A 77 -1.69 8.87 7.67
C GLN A 77 -1.89 8.19 6.33
N LYS A 78 -1.52 6.91 6.20
CA LYS A 78 -1.93 6.14 5.02
C LYS A 78 -3.41 6.46 4.90
N PRO A 79 -3.87 7.22 3.88
CA PRO A 79 -5.28 7.33 3.73
C PRO A 79 -5.65 5.87 3.56
N LEU A 80 -6.58 5.39 4.38
CA LEU A 80 -7.59 4.55 3.78
C LEU A 80 -7.92 5.29 2.48
N PHE A 81 -7.33 4.83 1.37
CA PHE A 81 -7.73 5.22 0.04
C PHE A 81 -9.14 4.70 0.03
N SER A 82 -10.04 5.57 0.49
CA SER A 82 -11.13 5.09 1.33
C SER A 82 -11.97 4.25 0.41
N GLN A 83 -12.25 3.01 0.79
CA GLN A 83 -13.18 2.19 0.01
C GLN A 83 -14.46 2.98 -0.29
N ARG A 84 -14.78 3.94 0.59
CA ARG A 84 -15.78 5.00 0.45
C ARG A 84 -15.56 5.99 -0.71
N SER A 85 -14.36 6.56 -0.92
CA SER A 85 -14.11 7.48 -2.05
C SER A 85 -14.14 6.77 -3.39
N GLN A 86 -13.61 5.54 -3.49
CA GLN A 86 -13.69 4.79 -4.75
C GLN A 86 -15.12 4.30 -5.06
N SER A 87 -15.89 3.92 -4.03
CA SER A 87 -17.31 3.60 -4.23
C SER A 87 -18.09 4.81 -4.72
N ASP A 88 -17.80 6.00 -4.20
CA ASP A 88 -18.49 7.23 -4.57
C ASP A 88 -18.15 7.66 -6.01
N ASP A 89 -16.88 7.54 -6.45
CA ASP A 89 -16.48 7.88 -7.81
C ASP A 89 -17.04 6.89 -8.85
N LEU A 90 -17.08 5.61 -8.51
CA LEU A 90 -17.71 4.59 -9.38
C LEU A 90 -19.22 4.72 -9.42
N GLN A 91 -19.85 5.16 -8.33
CA GLN A 91 -21.28 5.43 -8.31
C GLN A 91 -21.63 6.62 -9.21
N LYS A 92 -20.86 7.72 -9.15
CA LYS A 92 -21.00 8.85 -10.06
C LYS A 92 -20.80 8.45 -11.52
N LEU A 93 -19.79 7.61 -11.80
CA LEU A 93 -19.53 7.07 -13.14
C LEU A 93 -20.78 6.36 -13.69
N LYS A 94 -21.41 5.51 -12.89
CA LYS A 94 -22.64 4.79 -13.28
C LYS A 94 -23.80 5.73 -13.56
N GLU A 95 -24.02 6.71 -12.69
CA GLU A 95 -25.10 7.67 -12.83
C GLU A 95 -24.93 8.50 -14.11
N LEU A 96 -23.70 8.93 -14.43
CA LEU A 96 -23.39 9.64 -15.66
C LEU A 96 -23.58 8.77 -16.92
N LEU A 97 -23.19 7.49 -16.86
CA LEU A 97 -23.39 6.57 -17.99
C LEU A 97 -24.88 6.26 -18.20
N ALA A 98 -25.65 6.09 -17.11
CA ALA A 98 -27.09 5.89 -17.17
C ALA A 98 -27.82 7.13 -17.71
N ALA A 99 -27.42 8.33 -17.29
CA ALA A 99 -27.95 9.59 -17.80
C ALA A 99 -27.70 9.78 -19.30
N ARG A 100 -26.62 9.19 -19.84
CA ARG A 100 -26.32 9.17 -21.28
C ARG A 100 -26.95 7.99 -22.02
N HIS A 101 -27.85 7.25 -21.39
CA HIS A 101 -28.56 6.10 -21.97
C HIS A 101 -27.65 5.00 -22.53
N TYR A 102 -26.48 4.80 -21.93
CA TYR A 102 -25.66 3.62 -22.25
C TYR A 102 -26.39 2.34 -21.83
N SER A 103 -26.21 1.27 -22.60
CA SER A 103 -26.79 -0.02 -22.26
C SER A 103 -26.26 -0.52 -20.90
N PRO A 104 -27.06 -1.25 -20.10
CA PRO A 104 -26.60 -1.80 -18.83
C PRO A 104 -25.30 -2.61 -18.95
N ARG A 105 -25.16 -3.36 -20.04
CA ARG A 105 -23.96 -4.14 -20.36
C ARG A 105 -22.72 -3.27 -20.57
N THR A 106 -22.88 -2.09 -21.18
CA THR A 106 -21.79 -1.12 -21.36
C THR A 106 -21.39 -0.51 -20.02
N VAL A 107 -22.37 -0.17 -19.17
CA VAL A 107 -22.13 0.37 -17.83
C VAL A 107 -21.31 -0.61 -16.99
N GLU A 108 -21.69 -1.89 -16.96
CA GLU A 108 -20.96 -2.94 -16.24
C GLU A 108 -19.53 -3.11 -16.76
N SER A 109 -19.35 -3.09 -18.09
CA SER A 109 -18.01 -3.20 -18.70
C SER A 109 -17.13 -2.02 -18.27
N TYR A 110 -17.67 -0.80 -18.30
CA TYR A 110 -16.94 0.41 -17.95
C TYR A 110 -16.60 0.44 -16.46
N GLU A 111 -17.56 0.13 -15.59
CA GLU A 111 -17.33 -0.01 -14.16
C GLU A 111 -16.21 -1.00 -13.87
N ARG A 112 -16.23 -2.18 -14.53
CA ARG A 112 -15.23 -3.22 -14.31
C ARG A 112 -13.82 -2.74 -14.67
N TRP A 113 -13.67 -2.06 -15.81
CA TRP A 113 -12.36 -1.55 -16.24
C TRP A 113 -11.85 -0.42 -15.35
N THR A 114 -12.72 0.51 -14.97
CA THR A 114 -12.37 1.60 -14.07
C THR A 114 -12.00 1.07 -12.68
N LYS A 115 -12.74 0.09 -12.14
CA LYS A 115 -12.38 -0.61 -10.89
C LYS A 115 -11.00 -1.25 -10.95
N GLU A 116 -10.72 -2.01 -12.01
CA GLU A 116 -9.44 -2.70 -12.17
C GLU A 116 -8.28 -1.70 -12.28
N PHE A 117 -8.48 -0.59 -13.00
CA PHE A 117 -7.50 0.49 -13.11
C PHE A 117 -7.25 1.19 -11.76
N LEU A 118 -8.31 1.59 -11.05
CA LEU A 118 -8.22 2.25 -9.75
C LEU A 118 -7.64 1.34 -8.66
N ARG A 119 -7.83 0.01 -8.78
CA ARG A 119 -7.20 -0.97 -7.90
C ARG A 119 -5.68 -1.00 -8.07
N LEU A 120 -5.19 -0.83 -9.30
CA LEU A 120 -3.76 -0.90 -9.61
C LEU A 120 -3.05 0.43 -9.35
N TYR A 121 -3.66 1.56 -9.71
CA TYR A 121 -3.00 2.86 -9.73
C TYR A 121 -3.60 3.88 -8.77
N GLY A 122 -4.80 3.64 -8.23
CA GLY A 122 -5.49 4.59 -7.36
C GLY A 122 -4.69 4.88 -6.09
N ALA A 123 -4.10 3.87 -5.47
CA ALA A 123 -3.38 4.03 -4.19
C ALA A 123 -2.00 4.72 -4.29
N CYS A 124 -1.51 5.05 -5.49
CA CYS A 124 -0.15 5.53 -5.68
C CYS A 124 0.09 6.98 -5.20
N GLY A 125 -0.96 7.76 -4.89
CA GLY A 125 -0.84 9.16 -4.45
C GLY A 125 -0.32 10.13 -5.52
N GLU A 126 0.18 9.62 -6.65
CA GLU A 126 0.49 10.38 -7.85
C GLU A 126 -0.78 10.75 -8.62
N ARG A 127 -0.73 11.86 -9.35
CA ARG A 127 -1.83 12.28 -10.22
C ARG A 127 -2.02 11.23 -11.32
N LEU A 128 -3.14 10.51 -11.26
CA LEU A 128 -3.57 9.61 -12.32
C LEU A 128 -3.60 10.35 -13.66
N GLY A 129 -3.13 9.70 -14.73
CA GLY A 129 -2.93 10.36 -16.01
C GLY A 129 -2.48 9.41 -17.10
N GLN A 130 -2.11 9.97 -18.26
CA GLN A 130 -1.86 9.23 -19.50
C GLN A 130 -0.84 8.09 -19.35
N LYS A 131 0.22 8.29 -18.55
CA LYS A 131 1.23 7.24 -18.30
C LYS A 131 0.60 5.96 -17.73
N HIS A 132 -0.22 6.11 -16.69
CA HIS A 132 -0.91 4.99 -16.03
C HIS A 132 -1.90 4.29 -16.98
N VAL A 133 -2.61 5.07 -17.82
CA VAL A 133 -3.53 4.53 -18.83
C VAL A 133 -2.78 3.67 -19.84
N ASN A 134 -1.64 4.16 -20.36
CA ASN A 134 -0.81 3.43 -21.31
C ASN A 134 -0.23 2.14 -20.71
N GLU A 135 0.27 2.21 -19.47
CA GLU A 135 0.78 1.03 -18.76
C GLU A 135 -0.33 -0.02 -18.54
N PHE A 136 -1.53 0.42 -18.15
CA PHE A 136 -2.68 -0.46 -17.97
C PHE A 136 -3.06 -1.19 -19.27
N LEU A 137 -3.22 -0.45 -20.37
CA LEU A 137 -3.60 -1.02 -21.67
C LEU A 137 -2.52 -1.95 -22.21
N THR A 138 -1.24 -1.59 -22.07
CA THR A 138 -0.11 -2.45 -22.42
C THR A 138 -0.13 -3.74 -21.60
N GLY A 139 -0.43 -3.63 -20.31
CA GLY A 139 -0.60 -4.79 -19.43
C GLY A 139 -1.75 -5.71 -19.87
N LEU A 140 -2.87 -5.15 -20.34
CA LEU A 140 -3.97 -5.95 -20.89
C LEU A 140 -3.55 -6.70 -22.15
N ALA A 141 -2.84 -6.04 -23.06
CA ALA A 141 -2.35 -6.64 -24.30
C ALA A 141 -1.36 -7.78 -24.03
N VAL A 142 -0.34 -7.52 -23.23
CA VAL A 142 0.82 -8.43 -23.06
C VAL A 142 0.57 -9.51 -22.02
N LYS A 143 -0.01 -9.16 -20.86
CA LYS A 143 -0.16 -10.11 -19.74
C LYS A 143 -1.48 -10.87 -19.78
N LYS A 144 -2.54 -10.25 -20.29
CA LYS A 144 -3.88 -10.86 -20.35
C LYS A 144 -4.30 -11.28 -21.77
N ASN A 145 -3.42 -11.16 -22.78
CA ASN A 145 -3.71 -11.45 -24.19
C ASN A 145 -5.04 -10.85 -24.67
N ALA A 146 -5.36 -9.64 -24.20
CA ALA A 146 -6.63 -8.99 -24.50
C ALA A 146 -6.70 -8.61 -25.98
N SER A 147 -7.81 -8.94 -26.63
CA SER A 147 -8.07 -8.54 -28.02
C SER A 147 -8.11 -7.01 -28.16
N ALA A 148 -7.89 -6.51 -29.37
CA ALA A 148 -7.98 -5.07 -29.66
C ALA A 148 -9.34 -4.47 -29.24
N SER A 149 -10.45 -5.20 -29.47
CA SER A 149 -11.79 -4.78 -29.02
C SER A 149 -11.89 -4.67 -27.49
N THR A 150 -11.23 -5.56 -26.76
CA THR A 150 -11.19 -5.54 -25.29
C THR A 150 -10.39 -4.35 -24.77
N GLN A 151 -9.26 -4.04 -25.41
CA GLN A 151 -8.45 -2.86 -25.10
C GLN A 151 -9.19 -1.56 -25.40
N ASN A 152 -9.92 -1.49 -26.53
CA ASN A 152 -10.72 -0.32 -26.87
C ASN A 152 -11.85 -0.07 -25.87
N GLN A 153 -12.51 -1.13 -25.38
CA GLN A 153 -13.51 -0.99 -24.32
C GLN A 153 -12.90 -0.48 -23.02
N ALA A 154 -11.71 -0.98 -22.65
CA ALA A 154 -11.00 -0.51 -21.47
C ALA A 154 -10.56 0.97 -21.62
N LEU A 155 -10.02 1.34 -22.78
CA LEU A 155 -9.62 2.72 -23.08
C LEU A 155 -10.81 3.68 -23.02
N ALA A 156 -11.94 3.32 -23.64
CA ALA A 156 -13.13 4.15 -23.63
C ALA A 156 -13.70 4.36 -22.22
N ALA A 157 -13.64 3.32 -21.37
CA ALA A 157 -14.03 3.43 -19.96
C ALA A 157 -13.14 4.41 -19.18
N LEU A 158 -11.81 4.35 -19.41
CA LEU A 158 -10.87 5.24 -18.75
C LEU A 158 -10.99 6.68 -19.25
N LEU A 159 -11.18 6.89 -20.57
CA LEU A 159 -11.42 8.22 -21.13
C LEU A 159 -12.71 8.85 -20.60
N PHE A 160 -13.71 8.05 -20.26
CA PHE A 160 -14.93 8.56 -19.64
C PHE A 160 -14.72 8.96 -18.17
N TYR A 161 -13.82 8.27 -17.46
CA TYR A 161 -13.55 8.49 -16.04
C TYR A 161 -12.74 9.78 -15.78
N PHE A 162 -11.83 10.15 -16.68
CA PHE A 162 -11.02 11.38 -16.59
C PHE A 162 -11.71 12.61 -17.15
#